data_AF-A4F1H6-F1
#
_entry.id   AF-A4F1H6-F1
#
_cell.length_a   1.000
_cell.length_b   1.000
_cell.length_c   1.000
_cell.angle_alpha   90.00
_cell.angle_beta   90.00
_cell.angle_gamma   90.00
#
_symmetry.space_group_name_H-M   'P 1'
#
loop_
_entity.id
_entity.type
_entity.pdbx_description
1 polymer ?
#
loop_
_entity_poly.entity_id
_entity_poly.type
_entity_poly.pdbx_seq_one_letter_code
_entity_poly.pdbx_strand_id
1 'polypeptide(L)' 'MPALSLYCKDPDGHSVEFLAKLDQRPDPDLGQGSYSQWQKR' A
#
# COMPACT_ATOMS: atom_id res chain seq x y z
N MET A 1 10.16 6.91 -3.24
CA MET A 1 8.78 7.38 -3.02
C MET A 1 7.99 6.19 -2.52
N PRO A 2 7.52 6.18 -1.26
CA PRO A 2 6.68 5.09 -0.75
C PRO A 2 5.28 5.12 -1.38
N ALA A 3 4.69 3.94 -1.56
CA ALA A 3 3.36 3.79 -2.13
C ALA A 3 2.60 2.65 -1.43
N LEU A 4 1.27 2.77 -1.41
CA LEU A 4 0.35 1.76 -0.91
C LEU A 4 -0.41 1.17 -2.09
N SER A 5 -0.34 -0.15 -2.26
CA SER A 5 -1.20 -0.91 -3.18
C SER A 5 -2.30 -1.60 -2.38
N LEU A 6 -3.56 -1.38 -2.78
CA LEU A 6 -4.73 -2.08 -2.26
C LEU A 6 -5.36 -2.89 -3.40
N TYR A 7 -5.51 -4.19 -3.17
CA TYR A 7 -6.20 -5.08 -4.09
C TYR A 7 -7.58 -5.42 -3.53
N CYS A 8 -8.62 -5.23 -4.34
CA CYS A 8 -9.97 -5.66 -4.00
C CYS A 8 -10.66 -6.33 -5.19
N LYS A 9 -11.79 -6.96 -4.91
CA LYS A 9 -12.67 -7.51 -5.94
C LYS A 9 -13.81 -6.54 -6.20
N ASP A 10 -14.07 -6.24 -7.46
CA ASP A 10 -15.31 -5.56 -7.84
C ASP A 10 -16.52 -6.53 -7.69
N PRO A 11 -17.77 -6.05 -7.83
CA PRO A 11 -18.94 -6.92 -7.74
C PRO A 11 -18.96 -8.07 -8.75
N ASP A 12 -18.26 -7.93 -9.88
CA ASP A 12 -18.13 -8.94 -10.92
C ASP A 12 -17.00 -9.95 -10.65
N GLY A 13 -16.21 -9.74 -9.58
CA GLY A 13 -15.10 -10.61 -9.18
C GLY A 13 -13.76 -10.29 -9.86
N HIS A 14 -13.68 -9.20 -10.63
CA HIS A 14 -12.43 -8.73 -11.20
C HIS A 14 -11.52 -8.15 -10.13
N SER A 15 -10.21 -8.30 -10.33
CA SER A 15 -9.22 -7.70 -9.43
C SER A 15 -8.99 -6.23 -9.81
N VAL A 16 -9.18 -5.33 -8.85
CA VAL A 16 -8.90 -3.90 -8.99
C VAL A 16 -7.75 -3.54 -8.07
N GLU A 17 -6.77 -2.80 -8.61
CA GLU A 17 -5.66 -2.23 -7.83
C GLU A 17 -5.86 -0.73 -7.64
N PHE A 18 -5.75 -0.28 -6.40
CA PHE A 18 -5.63 1.13 -6.05
C PHE A 18 -4.20 1.41 -5.59
N LEU A 19 -3.50 2.29 -6.31
CA LEU A 19 -2.15 2.74 -5.96
C LEU A 19 -2.20 4.17 -5.43
N ALA A 20 -1.79 4.36 -4.18
CA ALA A 20 -1.70 5.66 -3.54
C ALA A 20 -0.23 6.01 -3.24
N LYS A 21 0.16 7.25 -3.52
CA LYS A 21 1.44 7.78 -3.06
C LYS A 21 1.33 8.14 -1.59
N LEU A 22 2.36 7.85 -0.81
CA LEU A 22 2.43 8.27 0.58
C LEU A 22 3.32 9.52 0.68
N ASP A 23 2.85 10.55 1.40
CA ASP A 23 3.55 11.84 1.52
C ASP A 23 4.81 11.76 2.41
N GLN A 24 4.95 10.68 3.16
CA GLN A 24 6.06 10.43 4.07
C GLN A 24 7.34 10.01 3.31
N ARG A 25 8.49 10.14 3.97
CA ARG A 25 9.76 9.65 3.42
C ARG A 25 9.77 8.12 3.38
N PRO A 26 10.41 7.50 2.37
CA PRO A 26 10.54 6.05 2.32
C PRO A 26 11.34 5.55 3.53
N ASP A 27 10.86 4.47 4.17
CA ASP A 27 11.60 3.74 5.20
C ASP A 27 12.44 2.62 4.52
N PRO A 28 13.78 2.76 4.45
CA PRO A 28 14.65 1.79 3.79
C PRO A 28 14.74 0.46 4.53
N ASP A 29 14.43 0.41 5.82
CA ASP A 29 14.53 -0.81 6.63
C ASP A 29 13.26 -1.68 6.55
N LEU A 30 12.11 -1.07 6.24
CA LEU A 30 10.84 -1.79 6.15
C LEU A 30 10.68 -2.55 4.83
N GLY A 31 11.19 -2.01 3.72
CA GLY A 31 11.00 -2.59 2.39
C GLY A 31 9.52 -2.70 2.00
N GLN A 32 9.02 -3.93 1.82
CA GLN A 32 7.60 -4.23 1.57
C GLN A 32 6.93 -4.77 2.83
N GLY A 33 5.77 -4.23 3.18
CA GLY A 33 5.04 -4.65 4.37
C GLY A 33 3.58 -4.20 4.35
N SER A 34 2.85 -4.56 5.40
CA SER A 34 1.46 -4.13 5.56
C SER A 34 1.38 -2.65 5.93
N TYR A 35 0.28 -1.99 5.54
CA TYR A 35 0.04 -0.60 5.90
C TYR A 35 -0.04 -0.38 7.42
N SER A 36 -0.54 -1.36 8.18
CA SER A 36 -0.58 -1.29 9.64
C SER A 36 0.81 -1.31 10.28
N GLN A 37 1.79 -1.99 9.67
CA GLN A 37 3.18 -1.93 10.12
C GLN A 37 3.81 -0.58 9.77
N TRP A 38 3.50 -0.05 8.58
CA TRP A 38 3.92 1.28 8.16
C TRP A 38 3.43 2.38 9.11
N GLN A 39 2.16 2.34 9.53
CA GLN A 39 1.58 3.34 10.46
C GLN A 39 2.15 3.34 11.88
N LYS A 40 2.87 2.27 12.29
CA LYS A 40 3.46 2.17 13.63
C LYS A 40 4.86 2.77 13.72
N ARG A 41 5.38 3.31 12.62
CA ARG A 41 6.69 3.97 12.53
C ARG A 41 6.50 5.46 12.30
#